data_AF-A0A2E2UCW6-F1
#
_entry.id   AF-A0A2E2UCW6-F1
#
_cell.length_a   1.000
_cell.length_b   1.000
_cell.length_c   1.000
_cell.angle_alpha   90.00
_cell.angle_beta   90.00
_cell.angle_gamma   90.00
#
_symmetry.space_group_name_H-M   'P 1'
#
loop_
_entity.id
_entity.type
_entity.pdbx_description
1 polymer ?
#
loop_
_entity_poly.entity_id
_entity_poly.type
_entity_poly.pdbx_seq_one_letter_code
_entity_poly.pdbx_strand_id
1 'polypeptide(L)'
;MLSILIFTNQAVAATETETINLVKSLIPSLGQPSDIKTAGCAFKKEAWTNSLLTQKSFQEKIVFNKNCDLQGSYQVAPHKFFPLNYKIQGHKNFNSISSTFKYGVVFEDKPTLRIEMKNAVLKGKKLVKFTFLYEIYVNPIDKDPLAQHKGGKIYIDQIDQKKIGKSIPVKFN
;
A
#
# COMPACT_ATOMS: atom_id res chain seq x y z
N MET A 1 -12.81 -16.80 -31.72
CA MET A 1 -13.39 -16.15 -30.51
C MET A 1 -12.88 -16.74 -29.20
N LEU A 2 -12.56 -18.04 -29.11
CA LEU A 2 -12.04 -18.67 -27.87
C LEU A 2 -10.68 -18.09 -27.41
N SER A 3 -9.78 -17.77 -28.35
CA SER A 3 -8.43 -17.27 -28.03
C SER A 3 -8.44 -15.89 -27.35
N ILE A 4 -9.37 -14.99 -27.74
CA ILE A 4 -9.47 -13.63 -27.18
C ILE A 4 -9.87 -13.66 -25.68
N LEU A 5 -10.71 -14.61 -25.29
CA LEU A 5 -11.14 -14.81 -23.89
C LEU A 5 -10.01 -15.33 -22.99
N ILE A 6 -9.12 -16.18 -23.51
CA ILE A 6 -7.99 -16.73 -22.75
C ILE A 6 -6.94 -15.64 -22.51
N PHE A 7 -6.61 -14.85 -23.53
CA PHE A 7 -5.63 -13.74 -23.40
C PHE A 7 -6.12 -12.64 -22.46
N THR A 8 -7.41 -12.33 -22.47
CA THR A 8 -7.98 -11.31 -21.57
C THR A 8 -7.98 -11.75 -20.11
N ASN A 9 -8.23 -13.03 -19.81
CA ASN A 9 -8.14 -13.53 -18.43
C ASN A 9 -6.70 -13.60 -17.91
N GLN A 10 -5.74 -13.99 -18.75
CA GLN A 10 -4.31 -13.98 -18.36
C GLN A 10 -3.79 -12.56 -18.11
N ALA A 11 -4.17 -11.59 -18.96
CA ALA A 11 -3.77 -10.19 -18.78
C ALA A 11 -4.36 -9.56 -17.51
N VAL A 12 -5.60 -9.91 -17.16
CA VAL A 12 -6.23 -9.49 -15.89
C VAL A 12 -5.46 -10.09 -14.71
N ALA A 13 -5.24 -11.41 -14.69
CA ALA A 13 -4.51 -12.09 -13.61
C ALA A 13 -3.07 -11.55 -13.41
N ALA A 14 -2.36 -11.23 -14.50
CA ALA A 14 -1.05 -10.60 -14.42
C ALA A 14 -1.11 -9.21 -13.77
N THR A 15 -2.14 -8.42 -14.10
CA THR A 15 -2.35 -7.08 -13.52
C THR A 15 -2.75 -7.15 -12.05
N GLU A 16 -3.56 -8.14 -11.65
CA GLU A 16 -3.88 -8.39 -10.25
C GLU A 16 -2.59 -8.67 -9.45
N THR A 17 -1.74 -9.57 -9.96
CA THR A 17 -0.47 -9.93 -9.32
C THR A 17 0.46 -8.72 -9.19
N GLU A 18 0.61 -7.95 -10.28
CA GLU A 18 1.42 -6.73 -10.31
C GLU A 18 0.88 -5.66 -9.33
N THR A 19 -0.44 -5.49 -9.26
CA THR A 19 -1.09 -4.58 -8.30
C THR A 19 -0.77 -4.98 -6.86
N ILE A 20 -0.88 -6.27 -6.54
CA ILE A 20 -0.56 -6.79 -5.20
C ILE A 20 0.91 -6.51 -4.89
N ASN A 21 1.83 -6.88 -5.77
CA ASN A 21 3.27 -6.68 -5.55
C ASN A 21 3.63 -5.21 -5.33
N LEU A 22 3.03 -4.31 -6.13
CA LEU A 22 3.25 -2.88 -5.98
C LEU A 22 2.69 -2.38 -4.64
N VAL A 23 1.44 -2.72 -4.28
CA VAL A 23 0.86 -2.33 -2.98
C VAL A 23 1.70 -2.85 -1.81
N LYS A 24 2.16 -4.10 -1.90
CA LYS A 24 3.04 -4.69 -0.89
C LYS A 24 4.33 -3.88 -0.71
N SER A 25 4.90 -3.38 -1.79
CA SER A 25 6.16 -2.62 -1.76
C SER A 25 6.05 -1.17 -1.29
N LEU A 26 4.84 -0.59 -1.39
CA LEU A 26 4.54 0.72 -0.82
C LEU A 26 4.50 0.71 0.72
N ILE A 27 4.56 -0.48 1.33
CA ILE A 27 4.60 -0.66 2.78
C ILE A 27 5.92 -1.39 3.11
N PRO A 28 7.05 -0.65 3.20
CA PRO A 28 8.39 -1.23 3.20
C PRO A 28 8.66 -2.19 4.37
N SER A 29 7.95 -2.06 5.48
CA SER A 29 8.07 -2.94 6.65
C SER A 29 7.58 -4.37 6.40
N LEU A 30 7.03 -4.67 5.22
CA LEU A 30 6.36 -5.93 4.93
C LEU A 30 7.07 -6.82 3.87
N GLY A 31 8.30 -6.47 3.47
CA GLY A 31 9.33 -7.44 3.05
C GLY A 31 9.09 -8.32 1.81
N GLN A 32 8.58 -7.81 0.69
CA GLN A 32 8.43 -8.60 -0.54
C GLN A 32 9.18 -8.03 -1.75
N PRO A 33 9.65 -8.87 -2.69
CA PRO A 33 10.27 -8.42 -3.94
C PRO A 33 9.31 -7.53 -4.71
N SER A 34 9.80 -6.40 -5.17
CA SER A 34 9.05 -5.47 -6.00
C SER A 34 9.96 -4.85 -7.03
N ASP A 35 9.37 -4.55 -8.18
CA ASP A 35 10.02 -3.85 -9.27
C ASP A 35 10.24 -2.36 -8.96
N ILE A 36 9.77 -1.87 -7.81
CA ILE A 36 10.03 -0.52 -7.32
C ILE A 36 10.93 -0.51 -6.10
N LYS A 37 11.95 0.37 -6.12
CA LYS A 37 12.87 0.55 -5.00
C LYS A 37 12.24 1.45 -3.96
N THR A 38 11.89 0.90 -2.79
CA THR A 38 11.39 1.67 -1.64
C THR A 38 12.33 1.66 -0.45
N ALA A 39 13.32 0.77 -0.43
CA ALA A 39 14.28 0.62 0.67
C ALA A 39 15.14 1.87 0.91
N GLY A 40 15.49 2.63 -0.13
CA GLY A 40 16.27 3.87 -0.04
C GLY A 40 15.44 5.15 0.03
N CYS A 41 14.12 5.04 0.18
CA CYS A 41 13.27 6.20 0.39
C CYS A 41 13.45 6.72 1.82
N ALA A 42 13.75 8.02 1.96
CA ALA A 42 14.03 8.67 3.24
C ALA A 42 12.73 8.96 4.03
N PHE A 43 11.96 7.92 4.36
CA PHE A 43 10.81 8.02 5.24
C PHE A 43 11.24 8.49 6.64
N LYS A 44 10.52 9.44 7.24
CA LYS A 44 10.79 9.91 8.60
C LYS A 44 10.27 8.91 9.63
N LYS A 45 10.90 7.73 9.73
CA LYS A 45 10.45 6.60 10.56
C LYS A 45 10.09 7.02 12.00
N GLU A 46 10.96 7.81 12.63
CA GLU A 46 10.73 8.33 13.99
C GLU A 46 9.50 9.23 14.07
N ALA A 47 9.25 10.06 13.05
CA ALA A 47 8.07 10.92 13.00
C ALA A 47 6.78 10.11 12.85
N TRP A 48 6.79 9.01 12.10
CA TRP A 48 5.66 8.07 12.00
C TRP A 48 5.33 7.44 13.35
N THR A 49 6.34 6.92 14.06
CA THR A 49 6.17 6.34 15.40
C THR A 49 5.70 7.39 16.40
N ASN A 50 6.35 8.56 16.44
CA ASN A 50 5.96 9.65 17.33
C ASN A 50 4.54 10.15 17.02
N SER A 51 4.15 10.20 15.75
CA SER A 51 2.80 10.56 15.35
C SER A 51 1.78 9.55 15.85
N LEU A 52 2.06 8.24 15.75
CA LEU A 52 1.20 7.19 16.28
C LEU A 52 1.00 7.31 17.80
N LEU A 53 2.07 7.61 18.54
CA LEU A 53 2.04 7.72 20.01
C LEU A 53 1.40 9.03 20.50
N THR A 54 1.74 10.15 19.87
CA THR A 54 1.35 11.50 20.34
C THR A 54 0.13 12.06 19.64
N GLN A 55 -0.38 11.38 18.60
CA GLN A 55 -1.45 11.84 17.73
C GLN A 55 -1.12 13.14 16.96
N LYS A 56 0.15 13.58 16.98
CA LYS A 56 0.58 14.79 16.28
C LYS A 56 0.79 14.52 14.80
N SER A 57 0.25 15.40 13.96
CA SER A 57 0.47 15.37 12.52
C SER A 57 1.87 15.89 12.15
N PHE A 58 2.40 15.45 11.02
CA PHE A 58 3.66 15.97 10.47
C PHE A 58 3.68 15.92 8.94
N GLN A 59 4.56 16.73 8.34
CA GLN A 59 4.77 16.72 6.90
C GLN A 59 5.82 15.66 6.52
N GLU A 60 5.42 14.73 5.67
CA GLU A 60 6.31 13.77 5.02
C GLU A 60 6.63 14.25 3.61
N LYS A 61 7.90 14.07 3.21
CA LYS A 61 8.36 14.41 1.86
C LYS A 61 9.39 13.39 1.41
N ILE A 62 9.11 12.73 0.30
CA ILE A 62 9.97 11.72 -0.32
C ILE A 62 10.34 12.22 -1.71
N VAL A 63 11.61 12.07 -2.07
CA VAL A 63 12.16 12.48 -3.36
C VAL A 63 12.84 11.30 -4.03
N PHE A 64 12.80 11.29 -5.36
CA PHE A 64 13.50 10.29 -6.15
C PHE A 64 15.00 10.30 -5.86
N ASN A 65 15.60 9.12 -5.82
CA ASN A 65 17.04 8.93 -5.81
C ASN A 65 17.39 7.56 -6.40
N LYS A 66 18.68 7.22 -6.51
CA LYS A 66 19.15 5.95 -7.08
C LYS A 66 18.55 4.68 -6.43
N ASN A 67 18.10 4.80 -5.19
CA ASN A 67 17.56 3.75 -4.33
C ASN A 67 16.10 4.01 -3.91
N CYS A 68 15.44 5.04 -4.46
CA CYS A 68 14.06 5.40 -4.15
C CYS A 68 13.30 5.78 -5.43
N ASP A 69 12.32 4.96 -5.77
CA ASP A 69 11.47 5.12 -6.94
C ASP A 69 10.15 5.84 -6.63
N LEU A 70 10.04 6.45 -5.46
CA LEU A 70 8.86 7.19 -5.02
C LEU A 70 9.17 8.67 -4.84
N GLN A 71 8.21 9.52 -5.20
CA GLN A 71 8.22 10.93 -4.87
C GLN A 71 6.84 11.39 -4.46
N GLY A 72 6.73 12.08 -3.33
CA GLY A 72 5.45 12.58 -2.82
C GLY A 72 5.63 13.50 -1.63
N SER A 73 4.59 14.26 -1.31
CA SER A 73 4.55 15.14 -0.14
C SER A 73 3.13 15.16 0.39
N TYR A 74 2.95 14.83 1.67
CA TYR A 74 1.63 14.74 2.30
C TYR A 74 1.71 15.01 3.80
N GLN A 75 0.59 15.49 4.35
CA GLN A 75 0.43 15.70 5.77
C GLN A 75 -0.07 14.39 6.39
N VAL A 76 0.77 13.77 7.21
CA VAL A 76 0.42 12.56 7.95
C VAL A 76 -0.50 12.95 9.11
N ALA A 77 -1.63 12.24 9.25
CA ALA A 77 -2.58 12.43 10.33
C ALA A 77 -2.99 11.06 10.91
N PRO A 78 -2.51 10.68 12.10
CA PRO A 78 -2.80 9.38 12.70
C PRO A 78 -4.28 9.28 13.06
N HIS A 79 -4.87 8.09 12.91
CA HIS A 79 -6.30 7.78 13.10
C HIS A 79 -7.29 8.57 12.23
N LYS A 80 -6.79 9.43 11.33
CA LYS A 80 -7.59 10.20 10.37
C LYS A 80 -7.21 9.80 8.95
N PHE A 81 -8.16 9.97 8.04
CA PHE A 81 -7.90 9.81 6.62
C PHE A 81 -7.16 11.05 6.09
N PHE A 82 -6.08 10.83 5.34
CA PHE A 82 -5.33 11.89 4.66
C PHE A 82 -4.96 11.47 3.23
N PRO A 83 -4.81 12.44 2.31
CA PRO A 83 -4.46 12.13 0.92
C PRO A 83 -3.00 11.69 0.84
N LEU A 84 -2.77 10.56 0.18
CA LEU A 84 -1.45 10.04 -0.14
C LEU A 84 -1.32 9.99 -1.66
N ASN A 85 -0.36 10.76 -2.18
CA ASN A 85 -0.09 10.86 -3.61
C ASN A 85 1.40 10.64 -3.86
N TYR A 86 1.75 9.60 -4.62
CA TYR A 86 3.11 9.35 -5.07
C TYR A 86 3.17 9.36 -6.59
N LYS A 87 4.27 9.93 -7.10
CA LYS A 87 4.82 9.58 -8.40
C LYS A 87 5.70 8.35 -8.21
N ILE A 88 5.68 7.46 -9.20
CA ILE A 88 6.45 6.22 -9.26
C ILE A 88 7.32 6.29 -10.52
N GLN A 89 8.61 6.02 -10.38
CA GLN A 89 9.53 5.85 -11.51
C GLN A 89 9.98 4.39 -11.62
N GLY A 90 10.54 4.01 -12.77
CA GLY A 90 11.12 2.66 -12.96
C GLY A 90 10.11 1.52 -13.18
N HIS A 91 8.83 1.69 -12.81
CA HIS A 91 7.82 0.65 -12.98
C HIS A 91 7.21 0.64 -14.40
N LYS A 92 7.05 -0.55 -15.00
CA LYS A 92 6.68 -0.71 -16.42
C LYS A 92 5.27 -0.22 -16.76
N ASN A 93 4.30 -0.43 -15.86
CA ASN A 93 2.88 -0.21 -16.14
C ASN A 93 2.24 0.94 -15.33
N PHE A 94 2.91 1.43 -14.29
CA PHE A 94 2.38 2.41 -13.35
C PHE A 94 3.40 3.51 -13.12
N ASN A 95 2.96 4.76 -13.05
CA ASN A 95 3.79 5.94 -12.82
C ASN A 95 3.28 6.80 -11.66
N SER A 96 2.16 6.44 -11.05
CA SER A 96 1.62 7.14 -9.90
C SER A 96 0.62 6.28 -9.13
N ILE A 97 0.48 6.60 -7.85
CA ILE A 97 -0.60 6.15 -6.99
C ILE A 97 -1.20 7.34 -6.25
N SER A 98 -2.52 7.43 -6.22
CA SER A 98 -3.26 8.29 -5.30
C SER A 98 -4.16 7.45 -4.42
N SER A 99 -4.35 7.84 -3.17
CA SER A 99 -5.28 7.17 -2.25
C SER A 99 -5.69 8.08 -1.10
N THR A 100 -6.72 7.68 -0.38
CA THR A 100 -7.00 8.19 0.96
C THR A 100 -6.47 7.18 1.97
N PHE A 101 -5.38 7.52 2.65
CA PHE A 101 -4.67 6.66 3.57
C PHE A 101 -5.09 6.93 5.02
N LYS A 102 -5.17 5.88 5.83
CA LYS A 102 -5.32 5.96 7.29
C LYS A 102 -4.46 4.89 7.93
N TYR A 103 -3.84 5.22 9.04
CA TYR A 103 -3.21 4.27 9.94
C TYR A 103 -3.50 4.64 11.39
N GLY A 104 -3.52 3.66 12.28
CA GLY A 104 -3.73 3.90 13.71
C GLY A 104 -3.88 2.60 14.48
N VAL A 105 -3.75 2.68 15.80
CA VAL A 105 -4.04 1.54 16.68
C VAL A 105 -5.54 1.50 16.99
N VAL A 106 -6.19 0.38 16.75
CA VAL A 106 -7.56 0.13 17.20
C VAL A 106 -7.50 -0.82 18.38
N PHE A 107 -8.21 -0.48 19.45
CA PHE A 107 -8.34 -1.31 20.64
C PHE A 107 -9.62 -2.13 20.53
N GLU A 108 -9.51 -3.33 19.98
CA GLU A 108 -10.59 -4.32 19.91
C GLU A 108 -10.39 -5.34 21.06
N ASP A 109 -10.26 -6.62 20.74
CA ASP A 109 -9.82 -7.68 21.66
C ASP A 109 -8.32 -7.57 21.98
N LYS A 110 -7.51 -7.21 20.99
CA LYS A 110 -6.07 -6.92 21.10
C LYS A 110 -5.73 -5.59 20.41
N PRO A 111 -4.75 -4.83 20.93
CA PRO A 111 -4.24 -3.65 20.24
C PRO A 111 -3.80 -4.03 18.83
N THR A 112 -4.40 -3.40 17.82
CA THR A 112 -4.18 -3.74 16.42
C THR A 112 -3.79 -2.50 15.63
N LEU A 113 -2.60 -2.50 15.03
CA LEU A 113 -2.22 -1.51 14.03
C LEU A 113 -3.00 -1.81 12.75
N ARG A 114 -3.93 -0.93 12.40
CA ARG A 114 -4.73 -1.00 11.19
C ARG A 114 -4.22 0.00 10.17
N ILE A 115 -3.95 -0.48 8.95
CA ILE A 115 -3.52 0.30 7.80
C ILE A 115 -4.57 0.19 6.70
N GLU A 116 -5.09 1.31 6.23
CA GLU A 116 -6.16 1.40 5.23
C GLU A 116 -5.77 2.33 4.08
N MET A 117 -6.01 1.89 2.84
CA MET A 117 -6.05 2.76 1.66
C MET A 117 -7.42 2.64 1.02
N LYS A 118 -8.15 3.76 0.94
CA LYS A 118 -9.43 3.85 0.23
C LYS A 118 -9.27 4.65 -1.05
N ASN A 119 -10.17 4.40 -2.00
CA ASN A 119 -10.20 5.11 -3.29
C ASN A 119 -8.82 5.12 -3.96
N ALA A 120 -8.06 4.02 -3.82
CA ALA A 120 -6.71 3.96 -4.33
C ALA A 120 -6.75 3.82 -5.85
N VAL A 121 -5.95 4.63 -6.55
CA VAL A 121 -5.85 4.61 -8.01
C VAL A 121 -4.39 4.51 -8.39
N LEU A 122 -4.01 3.37 -8.96
CA LEU A 122 -2.75 3.22 -9.69
C LEU A 122 -2.97 3.65 -11.13
N LYS A 123 -2.11 4.54 -11.62
CA LYS A 123 -2.21 5.08 -12.98
C LYS A 123 -0.88 4.95 -13.70
N GLY A 124 -0.94 4.67 -15.00
CA GLY A 124 0.19 4.61 -15.92
C GLY A 124 -0.30 4.17 -17.30
N LYS A 125 0.28 3.09 -17.84
CA LYS A 125 -0.26 2.40 -19.04
C LYS A 125 -1.56 1.68 -18.75
N LYS A 126 -1.73 1.26 -17.49
CA LYS A 126 -2.96 0.70 -16.96
C LYS A 126 -3.52 1.62 -15.87
N LEU A 127 -4.82 1.49 -15.63
CA LEU A 127 -5.50 2.12 -14.50
C LEU A 127 -6.07 1.03 -13.60
N VAL A 128 -5.74 1.03 -12.33
CA VAL A 128 -6.32 0.08 -11.35
C VAL A 128 -6.91 0.86 -10.20
N LYS A 129 -8.19 0.60 -9.89
CA LYS A 129 -8.86 1.13 -8.71
C LYS A 129 -9.00 0.02 -7.68
N PHE A 130 -8.64 0.30 -6.44
CA PHE A 130 -8.72 -0.68 -5.38
C PHE A 130 -8.87 -0.05 -3.99
N THR A 131 -9.19 -0.90 -3.03
CA THR A 131 -9.11 -0.62 -1.60
C THR A 131 -8.19 -1.64 -0.93
N PHE A 132 -7.43 -1.22 0.06
CA PHE A 132 -6.52 -2.07 0.82
C PHE A 132 -6.77 -1.93 2.32
N LEU A 133 -6.71 -3.06 3.02
CA LEU A 133 -6.74 -3.15 4.47
C LEU A 133 -5.65 -4.12 4.91
N TYR A 134 -4.89 -3.76 5.93
CA TYR A 134 -3.93 -4.64 6.60
C TYR A 134 -3.94 -4.44 8.11
N GLU A 135 -3.77 -5.54 8.83
CA GLU A 135 -3.85 -5.57 10.29
C GLU A 135 -2.68 -6.34 10.89
N ILE A 136 -2.09 -5.76 11.93
CA ILE A 136 -0.97 -6.31 12.68
C ILE A 136 -1.31 -6.18 14.16
N TYR A 137 -1.19 -7.27 14.92
CA TYR A 137 -1.30 -7.17 16.37
C TYR A 137 -0.08 -6.45 16.93
N VAL A 138 -0.32 -5.57 17.89
CA VAL A 138 0.73 -4.83 18.58
C VAL A 138 0.87 -5.40 19.98
N ASN A 139 2.02 -6.04 20.25
CA ASN A 139 2.36 -6.49 21.59
C ASN A 139 3.63 -5.77 22.08
N PRO A 140 3.50 -4.70 22.88
CA PRO A 140 4.66 -3.91 23.31
C PRO A 140 5.62 -4.67 24.24
N ILE A 141 5.24 -5.85 24.74
CA ILE A 141 6.05 -6.68 25.64
C ILE A 141 6.95 -7.63 24.84
N ASP A 142 6.59 -7.94 23.59
CA ASP A 142 7.38 -8.84 22.74
C ASP A 142 8.66 -8.15 22.26
N LYS A 143 9.73 -8.95 22.03
CA LYS A 143 11.00 -8.49 21.44
C LYS A 143 10.78 -7.79 20.10
N ASP A 144 9.82 -8.27 19.31
CA ASP A 144 9.33 -7.62 18.10
C ASP A 144 7.84 -7.32 18.26
N PRO A 145 7.47 -6.07 18.59
CA PRO A 145 6.10 -5.70 18.88
C PRO A 145 5.12 -5.86 17.72
N LEU A 146 5.60 -6.08 16.49
CA LEU A 146 4.80 -6.18 15.28
C LEU A 146 4.90 -7.55 14.59
N ALA A 147 5.47 -8.56 15.26
CA ALA A 147 5.69 -9.88 14.68
C ALA A 147 4.40 -10.63 14.27
N GLN A 148 3.27 -10.34 14.93
CA GLN A 148 2.03 -11.08 14.74
C GLN A 148 1.12 -10.40 13.70
N HIS A 149 1.26 -10.80 12.44
CA HIS A 149 0.43 -10.30 11.34
C HIS A 149 -0.93 -11.02 11.26
N LYS A 150 -2.04 -10.27 11.34
CA LYS A 150 -3.40 -10.80 11.10
C LYS A 150 -3.69 -10.95 9.60
N GLY A 151 -2.89 -10.30 8.76
CA GLY A 151 -3.04 -10.30 7.32
C GLY A 151 -3.90 -9.14 6.85
N GLY A 152 -4.35 -9.21 5.60
CA GLY A 152 -5.19 -8.18 5.02
C GLY A 152 -5.86 -8.60 3.73
N LYS A 153 -6.40 -7.61 3.02
CA LYS A 153 -7.10 -7.80 1.76
C LYS A 153 -6.91 -6.61 0.83
N ILE A 154 -6.78 -6.90 -0.45
CA ILE A 154 -6.94 -5.92 -1.53
C ILE A 154 -8.27 -6.23 -2.20
N TYR A 155 -9.13 -5.23 -2.34
CA TYR A 155 -10.33 -5.30 -3.16
C TYR A 155 -10.08 -4.53 -4.45
N ILE A 156 -9.97 -5.24 -5.57
CA ILE A 156 -9.79 -4.63 -6.89
C ILE A 156 -11.16 -4.33 -7.48
N ASP A 157 -11.51 -3.06 -7.53
CA ASP A 157 -12.78 -2.57 -8.08
C ASP A 157 -12.78 -2.67 -9.61
N GLN A 158 -11.70 -2.20 -10.23
CA GLN A 158 -11.64 -1.94 -11.66
C GLN A 158 -10.20 -2.03 -12.18
N ILE A 159 -10.04 -2.61 -13.36
CA ILE A 159 -8.81 -2.55 -14.17
C ILE A 159 -9.20 -1.99 -15.53
N ASP A 160 -8.56 -0.88 -15.90
CA ASP A 160 -8.87 -0.04 -17.06
C ASP A 160 -10.36 0.31 -17.10
N GLN A 161 -11.13 -0.18 -18.07
CA GLN A 161 -12.58 0.04 -18.15
C GLN A 161 -13.39 -1.15 -17.59
N LYS A 162 -12.74 -2.25 -17.23
CA LYS A 162 -13.38 -3.49 -16.79
C LYS A 162 -13.59 -3.48 -15.28
N LYS A 163 -14.84 -3.65 -14.83
CA LYS A 163 -15.14 -3.93 -13.42
C LYS A 163 -14.68 -5.35 -13.07
N ILE A 164 -13.96 -5.47 -11.97
CA ILE A 164 -13.43 -6.75 -11.49
C ILE A 164 -14.21 -7.20 -10.25
N GLY A 165 -14.30 -6.35 -9.22
CA GLY A 165 -15.08 -6.62 -8.01
C GLY A 165 -14.57 -7.82 -7.22
N LYS A 166 -13.25 -7.97 -7.07
CA LYS A 166 -12.62 -9.16 -6.48
C LYS A 166 -11.83 -8.79 -5.22
N SER A 167 -12.05 -9.56 -4.15
CA SER A 167 -11.22 -9.48 -2.95
C SER A 167 -10.13 -10.54 -2.97
N ILE A 168 -8.90 -10.12 -2.74
CA ILE A 168 -7.71 -10.97 -2.75
C ILE A 168 -7.05 -10.87 -1.37
N PRO A 169 -6.86 -12.00 -0.65
CA PRO A 169 -6.17 -11.98 0.63
C PRO A 169 -4.72 -11.56 0.43
N VAL A 170 -4.22 -10.74 1.35
CA VAL A 170 -2.83 -10.34 1.41
C VAL A 170 -2.23 -10.88 2.69
N LYS A 171 -1.24 -11.75 2.52
CA LYS A 171 -0.33 -12.15 3.59
C LYS A 171 1.04 -11.61 3.24
N PHE A 172 1.72 -11.10 4.25
CA PHE A 172 3.13 -10.81 4.20
C PHE A 172 3.80 -11.85 5.09
N ASN A 173 4.82 -12.49 4.52
CA ASN A 173 5.62 -13.52 5.19
C ASN A 173 6.79 -12.87 5.89
#